data_AF-A0A7S2KHC0-F1
#
_entry.id   AF-A0A7S2KHC0-F1
#
_cell.length_a   1.000
_cell.length_b   1.000
_cell.length_c   1.000
_cell.angle_alpha   90.00
_cell.angle_beta   90.00
_cell.angle_gamma   90.00
#
_symmetry.space_group_name_H-M   'P 1'
#
loop_
_entity.id
_entity.type
_entity.pdbx_description
1 polymer ?
#
loop_
_entity_poly.entity_id
_entity_poly.type
_entity_poly.pdbx_seq_one_letter_code
_entity_poly.pdbx_strand_id
1 'polypeptide(L)'
;IPAPTASFGGIPASNRLLSEHFKEFGPRDIDGTIRGGMTLRQALSQERRKASERGGRVPTKTITELRRRFAPASAPAAFLTVQDKKAVVDPLLRTAFDAINHTSTIKRTRVPLLTWMGQASGMTQREVVAVFRKTLEIKPALSSQNLQFNLAIMRGVARMNLAPQYPTETRAMIDHWDETLCLYFSQLARDGLSLGDWWNNYQSLCGLVMDHQKALKIMVARGKFLPVAGELYELTRSSRLGNRMFGAAIAKLASEQVAAFCDEFIQDETGGVGWTDQRIHNVVSMVLERSQETPGCDLLVKPRVVDMQFLGFTVQVLVKSVEHEAKLRAAAFVKTLAWGHQLQMLDFERVYTVKCEHIHPMSNDLVGRFRGAREQLCEKLRQDSWQNAEQLKTIINGHAKVLLELDEAMALEIAYISAMVTDKGAAVAEDHLLGLLPASVADTKELKDVRADLASWIGSPFFPCISAQAQGAARMLQDCIQRMSGGFSPFEDVQSLSPFLVKVSQRLPNFVRFEVRVKDKVKVFAGRAALHNMVAHVKAQHASGQEITLKDVEPFVVYKWLLTPADNAEADKIIAQALSHAGVGCTGRGLETSAHASLAAPSAKRAKVAAASSSGAATPGEAGAGDSYFD
;
A
#
# COMPACT_ATOMS: atom_id res chain seq x y z
N ILE A 1 47.17 48.08 -32.64
CA ILE A 1 46.05 47.73 -33.55
C ILE A 1 45.08 46.87 -32.74
N PRO A 2 43.93 47.38 -32.28
CA PRO A 2 42.98 46.55 -31.54
C PRO A 2 42.17 45.69 -32.51
N ALA A 3 41.90 44.45 -32.10
CA ALA A 3 41.15 43.46 -32.87
C ALA A 3 39.67 43.85 -33.04
N PRO A 4 39.01 43.44 -34.15
CA PRO A 4 37.62 43.78 -34.40
C PRO A 4 36.70 42.99 -33.46
N THR A 5 35.82 43.71 -32.78
CA THR A 5 34.68 43.14 -32.05
C THR A 5 33.76 42.41 -33.02
N ALA A 6 33.68 41.09 -32.90
CA ALA A 6 32.68 40.28 -33.58
C ALA A 6 31.28 40.70 -33.08
N SER A 7 30.49 41.32 -33.97
CA SER A 7 29.07 41.55 -33.72
C SER A 7 28.38 40.19 -33.65
N PHE A 8 27.93 39.78 -32.47
CA PHE A 8 27.02 38.66 -32.33
C PHE A 8 25.79 38.90 -33.22
N GLY A 9 25.63 38.07 -34.24
CA GLY A 9 24.50 38.14 -35.18
C GLY A 9 23.19 37.96 -34.43
N GLY A 10 22.43 39.04 -34.30
CA GLY A 10 21.09 39.01 -33.73
C GLY A 10 20.21 38.01 -34.50
N ILE A 11 19.48 37.17 -33.78
CA ILE A 11 18.46 36.28 -34.35
C ILE A 11 17.59 37.10 -35.30
N PRO A 12 17.39 36.67 -36.57
CA PRO A 12 16.57 37.41 -37.53
C PRO A 12 15.23 37.79 -36.92
N ALA A 13 14.82 39.06 -37.04
CA ALA A 13 13.59 39.56 -36.40
C ALA A 13 12.31 38.78 -36.81
N SER A 14 12.33 38.10 -37.96
CA SER A 14 11.29 37.16 -38.39
C SER A 14 11.23 35.90 -37.52
N ASN A 15 12.36 35.38 -37.05
CA ASN A 15 12.40 34.24 -36.13
C ASN A 15 11.79 34.59 -34.77
N ARG A 16 11.95 35.84 -34.31
CA ARG A 16 11.28 36.32 -33.10
C ARG A 16 9.76 36.28 -33.26
N LEU A 17 9.23 36.82 -34.37
CA LEU A 17 7.79 36.79 -34.66
C LEU A 17 7.26 35.35 -34.83
N LEU A 18 8.03 34.43 -35.44
CA LEU A 18 7.68 33.00 -35.49
C LEU A 18 7.59 32.40 -34.10
N SER A 19 8.60 32.65 -33.25
CA SER A 19 8.62 32.16 -31.88
C SER A 19 7.54 32.80 -31.00
N GLU A 20 7.08 34.01 -31.29
CA GLU A 20 6.06 34.69 -30.49
C GLU A 20 4.64 34.33 -30.94
N HIS A 21 4.42 34.18 -32.25
CA HIS A 21 3.09 34.11 -32.85
C HIS A 21 2.80 32.84 -33.66
N PHE A 22 3.74 31.90 -33.79
CA PHE A 22 3.58 30.68 -34.59
C PHE A 22 4.23 29.46 -33.93
N LYS A 23 4.22 29.39 -32.58
CA LYS A 23 4.87 28.30 -31.81
C LYS A 23 4.35 26.91 -32.16
N GLU A 24 3.10 26.82 -32.60
CA GLU A 24 2.43 25.59 -32.97
C GLU A 24 2.65 25.17 -34.44
N PHE A 25 3.32 26.00 -35.23
CA PHE A 25 3.63 25.68 -36.62
C PHE A 25 4.90 24.85 -36.63
N GLY A 26 4.81 23.61 -37.14
CA GLY A 26 5.98 22.75 -37.29
C GLY A 26 6.92 23.28 -38.38
N PRO A 27 8.14 22.73 -38.51
CA PRO A 27 9.08 23.10 -39.57
C PRO A 27 8.45 23.02 -40.98
N ARG A 28 7.58 22.03 -41.19
CA ARG A 28 6.82 21.87 -42.45
C ARG A 28 5.81 22.99 -42.69
N ASP A 29 5.18 23.53 -41.66
CA ASP A 29 4.21 24.63 -41.81
C ASP A 29 4.94 25.97 -42.01
N ILE A 30 6.08 26.14 -41.35
CA ILE A 30 6.89 27.36 -41.43
C ILE A 30 7.62 27.47 -42.77
N ASP A 31 8.27 26.39 -43.21
CA ASP A 31 9.19 26.39 -44.35
C ASP A 31 8.78 25.45 -45.50
N GLY A 32 8.00 24.41 -45.23
CA GLY A 32 7.59 23.43 -46.24
C GLY A 32 6.28 23.77 -46.98
N THR A 33 5.43 24.63 -46.40
CA THR A 33 4.10 24.92 -46.95
C THR A 33 4.12 26.21 -47.76
N ILE A 34 3.98 26.09 -49.09
CA ILE A 34 3.95 27.22 -50.01
C ILE A 34 2.49 27.63 -50.27
N ARG A 35 2.15 28.88 -49.97
CA ARG A 35 0.82 29.46 -50.25
C ARG A 35 0.98 30.76 -51.00
N GLY A 36 0.43 30.83 -52.21
CA GLY A 36 0.57 31.97 -53.13
C GLY A 36 2.05 32.36 -53.34
N GLY A 37 2.87 31.36 -53.67
CA GLY A 37 4.27 31.53 -54.08
C GLY A 37 5.30 31.73 -52.97
N MET A 38 4.90 31.77 -51.69
CA MET A 38 5.83 32.00 -50.57
C MET A 38 5.57 31.01 -49.42
N THR A 39 6.61 30.72 -48.64
CA THR A 39 6.51 30.05 -47.34
C THR A 39 6.05 31.03 -46.25
N LEU A 40 5.64 30.52 -45.08
CA LEU A 40 5.26 31.38 -43.96
C LEU A 40 6.44 32.27 -43.53
N ARG A 41 7.65 31.71 -43.44
CA ARG A 41 8.86 32.47 -43.10
C ARG A 41 9.13 33.59 -44.11
N GLN A 42 8.99 33.31 -45.41
CA GLN A 42 9.18 34.30 -46.47
C GLN A 42 8.11 35.39 -46.42
N ALA A 43 6.84 35.03 -46.28
CA ALA A 43 5.72 35.98 -46.19
C ALA A 43 5.85 36.88 -44.94
N LEU A 44 6.21 36.31 -43.80
CA LEU A 44 6.44 37.05 -42.56
C LEU A 44 7.65 38.00 -42.67
N SER A 45 8.72 37.56 -43.32
CA SER A 45 9.90 38.40 -43.57
C SER A 45 9.57 39.57 -44.51
N GLN A 46 8.74 39.34 -45.54
CA GLN A 46 8.25 40.38 -46.43
C GLN A 46 7.38 41.40 -45.69
N GLU A 47 6.41 40.95 -44.88
CA GLU A 47 5.56 41.86 -44.10
C GLU A 47 6.35 42.61 -43.03
N ARG A 48 7.39 41.99 -42.45
CA ARG A 48 8.31 42.67 -41.53
C ARG A 48 9.10 43.77 -42.23
N ARG A 49 9.59 43.53 -43.44
CA ARG A 49 10.28 44.55 -44.26
C ARG A 49 9.35 45.73 -44.56
N LYS A 50 8.13 45.46 -45.03
CA LYS A 50 7.10 46.49 -45.28
C LYS A 50 6.73 47.27 -44.02
N ALA A 51 6.70 46.62 -42.86
CA ALA A 51 6.45 47.29 -41.59
C ALA A 51 7.64 48.17 -41.16
N SER A 52 8.87 47.70 -41.39
CA SER A 52 10.10 48.47 -41.13
C SER A 52 10.19 49.71 -42.00
N GLU A 53 9.84 49.60 -43.29
CA GLU A 53 9.76 50.74 -44.23
C GLU A 53 8.73 51.78 -43.79
N ARG A 54 7.68 51.34 -43.07
CA ARG A 54 6.67 52.21 -42.45
C ARG A 54 7.04 52.67 -41.03
N GLY A 55 8.24 52.36 -40.54
CA GLY A 55 8.71 52.71 -39.18
C GLY A 55 7.97 51.97 -38.05
N GLY A 56 7.33 50.84 -38.34
CA GLY A 56 6.38 50.18 -37.42
C GLY A 56 6.64 48.69 -37.17
N ARG A 57 5.72 48.09 -36.40
CA ARG A 57 5.62 46.63 -36.18
C ARG A 57 4.65 46.02 -37.19
N VAL A 58 4.79 44.71 -37.45
CA VAL A 58 3.82 43.99 -38.28
C VAL A 58 2.44 44.09 -37.60
N PRO A 59 1.40 44.61 -38.28
CA PRO A 59 0.08 44.74 -37.67
C PRO A 59 -0.46 43.38 -37.24
N THR A 60 -1.11 43.31 -36.08
CA THR A 60 -1.71 42.08 -35.55
C THR A 60 -2.67 41.44 -36.56
N LYS A 61 -3.44 42.25 -37.29
CA LYS A 61 -4.34 41.79 -38.36
C LYS A 61 -3.60 41.01 -39.45
N THR A 62 -2.41 41.47 -39.84
CA THR A 62 -1.55 40.80 -40.83
C THR A 62 -1.04 39.47 -40.28
N ILE A 63 -0.64 39.42 -39.01
CA ILE A 63 -0.22 38.17 -38.35
C ILE A 63 -1.37 37.16 -38.31
N THR A 64 -2.59 37.61 -37.97
CA THR A 64 -3.79 36.76 -37.97
C THR A 64 -4.10 36.22 -39.37
N GLU A 65 -3.96 37.04 -40.41
CA GLU A 65 -4.19 36.60 -41.79
C GLU A 65 -3.13 35.61 -42.27
N LEU A 66 -1.86 35.83 -41.91
CA LEU A 66 -0.79 34.86 -42.19
C LEU A 66 -1.03 33.54 -41.46
N ARG A 67 -1.41 33.57 -40.18
CA ARG A 67 -1.81 32.36 -39.43
C ARG A 67 -2.93 31.62 -40.13
N ARG A 68 -3.98 32.32 -40.57
CA ARG A 68 -5.11 31.72 -41.27
C ARG A 68 -4.69 31.12 -42.63
N ARG A 69 -3.87 31.84 -43.41
CA ARG A 69 -3.44 31.41 -44.75
C ARG A 69 -2.53 30.19 -44.71
N PHE A 70 -1.64 30.13 -43.71
CA PHE A 70 -0.63 29.08 -43.58
C PHE A 70 -1.00 27.99 -42.57
N ALA A 71 -2.14 28.10 -41.87
CA ALA A 71 -2.60 27.05 -40.97
C ALA A 71 -2.69 25.70 -41.71
N PRO A 72 -2.21 24.60 -41.10
CA PRO A 72 -2.32 23.29 -41.70
C PRO A 72 -3.79 22.89 -41.86
N ALA A 73 -4.10 22.09 -42.88
CA ALA A 73 -5.46 21.59 -43.09
C ALA A 73 -5.97 20.73 -41.92
N SER A 74 -5.05 20.17 -41.13
CA SER A 74 -5.32 19.44 -39.89
C SER A 74 -5.48 20.35 -38.66
N ALA A 75 -5.40 21.67 -38.80
CA ALA A 75 -5.60 22.57 -37.67
C ALA A 75 -7.05 22.46 -37.14
N PRO A 76 -7.26 22.41 -35.82
CA PRO A 76 -8.59 22.43 -35.19
C PRO A 76 -9.58 23.43 -35.80
N ALA A 77 -9.13 24.65 -36.06
CA ALA A 77 -9.96 25.73 -36.59
C ALA A 77 -10.49 25.47 -38.02
N ALA A 78 -9.83 24.59 -38.79
CA ALA A 78 -10.25 24.20 -40.14
C ALA A 78 -11.48 23.28 -40.11
N PHE A 79 -11.64 22.46 -39.07
CA PHE A 79 -12.81 21.59 -38.88
C PHE A 79 -14.05 22.34 -38.37
N LEU A 80 -13.88 23.58 -37.88
CA LEU A 80 -14.97 24.42 -37.39
C LEU A 80 -15.62 25.21 -38.53
N THR A 81 -16.36 24.56 -39.43
CA THR A 81 -17.02 25.21 -40.57
C THR A 81 -18.49 25.49 -40.30
N VAL A 82 -18.94 26.72 -40.55
CA VAL A 82 -20.39 27.05 -40.46
C VAL A 82 -21.11 26.40 -41.63
N GLN A 83 -22.04 25.49 -41.33
CA GLN A 83 -22.84 24.80 -42.33
C GLN A 83 -24.04 25.64 -42.75
N ASP A 84 -24.81 26.12 -41.77
CA ASP A 84 -25.94 27.01 -42.00
C ASP A 84 -25.55 28.48 -41.73
N LYS A 85 -25.31 29.21 -42.82
CA LYS A 85 -25.01 30.66 -42.76
C LYS A 85 -26.25 31.52 -42.48
N LYS A 86 -27.46 30.98 -42.62
CA LYS A 86 -28.74 31.68 -42.40
C LYS A 86 -29.23 31.55 -40.95
N ALA A 87 -28.68 30.60 -40.18
CA ALA A 87 -28.95 30.47 -38.76
C ALA A 87 -28.82 31.84 -38.04
N VAL A 88 -29.89 32.21 -37.32
CA VAL A 88 -29.95 33.44 -36.53
C VAL A 88 -29.01 33.30 -35.35
N VAL A 89 -28.15 34.30 -35.16
CA VAL A 89 -27.21 34.38 -34.03
C VAL A 89 -27.82 35.27 -32.97
N ASP A 90 -27.75 34.84 -31.71
CA ASP A 90 -28.19 35.63 -30.56
C ASP A 90 -27.53 37.02 -30.57
N PRO A 91 -28.33 38.12 -30.57
CA PRO A 91 -27.80 39.48 -30.50
C PRO A 91 -26.86 39.74 -29.32
N LEU A 92 -27.08 39.09 -28.17
CA LEU A 92 -26.23 39.21 -26.99
C LEU A 92 -24.86 38.56 -27.22
N LEU A 93 -24.84 37.40 -27.90
CA LEU A 93 -23.59 36.76 -28.29
C LEU A 93 -22.79 37.64 -29.26
N ARG A 94 -23.47 38.27 -30.24
CA ARG A 94 -22.83 39.21 -31.16
C ARG A 94 -22.20 40.39 -30.42
N THR A 95 -22.94 40.98 -29.48
CA THR A 95 -22.44 42.06 -28.62
C THR A 95 -21.23 41.62 -27.80
N ALA A 96 -21.25 40.38 -27.28
CA ALA A 96 -20.12 39.80 -26.57
C ALA A 96 -18.88 39.60 -27.46
N PHE A 97 -19.09 39.22 -28.74
CA PHE A 97 -18.00 39.14 -29.71
C PHE A 97 -17.41 40.49 -30.08
N ASP A 98 -18.24 41.53 -30.17
CA ASP A 98 -17.75 42.89 -30.42
C ASP A 98 -16.88 43.39 -29.24
N ALA A 99 -17.27 43.06 -28.01
CA ALA A 99 -16.48 43.39 -26.82
C ALA A 99 -15.12 42.65 -26.75
N ILE A 100 -15.09 41.35 -27.08
CA ILE A 100 -13.83 40.57 -27.03
C ILE A 100 -12.88 40.86 -28.20
N ASN A 101 -13.41 41.35 -29.32
CA ASN A 101 -12.67 41.74 -30.52
C ASN A 101 -12.39 43.24 -30.60
N HIS A 102 -12.76 44.01 -29.57
CA HIS A 102 -12.57 45.44 -29.55
C HIS A 102 -11.09 45.82 -29.77
N THR A 103 -10.85 46.82 -30.62
CA THR A 103 -9.51 47.25 -31.05
C THR A 103 -8.71 47.92 -29.94
N SER A 104 -9.37 48.72 -29.09
CA SER A 104 -8.80 49.24 -27.85
C SER A 104 -8.60 48.12 -26.83
N THR A 105 -7.37 47.99 -26.33
CA THR A 105 -6.99 47.03 -25.27
C THR A 105 -7.74 47.26 -23.96
N ILE A 106 -8.04 48.53 -23.62
CA ILE A 106 -8.74 48.90 -22.38
C ILE A 106 -10.20 48.42 -22.39
N LYS A 107 -10.86 48.51 -23.55
CA LYS A 107 -12.27 48.10 -23.71
C LYS A 107 -12.43 46.61 -24.01
N ARG A 108 -11.34 45.90 -24.30
CA ARG A 108 -11.37 44.49 -24.64
C ARG A 108 -11.64 43.66 -23.39
N THR A 109 -12.80 43.03 -23.32
CA THR A 109 -13.20 42.21 -22.16
C THR A 109 -13.80 40.88 -22.58
N ARG A 110 -13.62 39.86 -21.74
CA ARG A 110 -14.18 38.51 -21.92
C ARG A 110 -15.47 38.30 -21.14
N VAL A 111 -15.76 39.18 -20.19
CA VAL A 111 -16.88 39.06 -19.25
C VAL A 111 -18.21 38.90 -19.98
N PRO A 112 -18.57 39.70 -21.01
CA PRO A 112 -19.85 39.55 -21.69
C PRO A 112 -20.07 38.16 -22.29
N LEU A 113 -19.01 37.56 -22.86
CA LEU A 113 -19.10 36.22 -23.43
C LEU A 113 -19.26 35.16 -22.34
N LEU A 114 -18.55 35.30 -21.22
CA LEU A 114 -18.68 34.38 -20.08
C LEU A 114 -20.06 34.49 -19.41
N THR A 115 -20.59 35.71 -19.26
CA THR A 115 -21.94 35.95 -18.75
C THR A 115 -22.98 35.30 -19.65
N TRP A 116 -22.87 35.51 -20.97
CA TRP A 116 -23.77 34.88 -21.93
C TRP A 116 -23.67 33.34 -21.88
N MET A 117 -22.46 32.79 -21.86
CA MET A 117 -22.24 31.33 -21.73
C MET A 117 -22.82 30.74 -20.44
N GLY A 118 -22.91 31.54 -19.36
CA GLY A 118 -23.55 31.14 -18.10
C GLY A 118 -25.08 31.13 -18.16
N GLN A 119 -25.68 31.92 -19.06
CA GLN A 119 -27.14 32.10 -19.15
C GLN A 119 -27.78 31.32 -20.31
N ALA A 120 -27.05 31.08 -21.41
CA ALA A 120 -27.58 30.43 -22.60
C ALA A 120 -28.15 29.03 -22.28
N SER A 121 -29.29 28.66 -22.85
CA SER A 121 -29.88 27.32 -22.69
C SER A 121 -29.47 26.34 -23.79
N GLY A 122 -29.01 26.87 -24.92
CA GLY A 122 -28.53 26.11 -26.07
C GLY A 122 -27.76 27.02 -27.03
N MET A 123 -27.22 26.42 -28.08
CA MET A 123 -26.46 27.14 -29.12
C MET A 123 -26.79 26.53 -30.48
N THR A 124 -26.92 27.36 -31.50
CA THR A 124 -26.91 26.89 -32.89
C THR A 124 -25.50 26.48 -33.31
N GLN A 125 -25.38 25.64 -34.34
CA GLN A 125 -24.08 25.19 -34.88
C GLN A 125 -23.16 26.38 -35.23
N ARG A 126 -23.74 27.44 -35.79
CA ARG A 126 -23.01 28.67 -36.15
C ARG A 126 -22.39 29.36 -34.94
N GLU A 127 -23.14 29.42 -33.83
CA GLU A 127 -22.68 30.01 -32.57
C GLU A 127 -21.59 29.15 -31.93
N VAL A 128 -21.75 27.82 -31.95
CA VAL A 128 -20.74 26.87 -31.47
C VAL A 128 -19.43 27.07 -32.21
N VAL A 129 -19.48 27.09 -33.55
CA VAL A 129 -18.30 27.35 -34.39
C VAL A 129 -17.64 28.69 -34.04
N ALA A 130 -18.42 29.75 -33.84
CA ALA A 130 -17.90 31.07 -33.49
C ALA A 130 -17.19 31.06 -32.12
N VAL A 131 -17.83 30.49 -31.10
CA VAL A 131 -17.27 30.40 -29.73
C VAL A 131 -16.03 29.52 -29.70
N PHE A 132 -16.06 28.36 -30.37
CA PHE A 132 -14.93 27.43 -30.37
C PHE A 132 -13.72 28.00 -31.09
N ARG A 133 -13.91 28.66 -32.24
CA ARG A 133 -12.82 29.39 -32.91
C ARG A 133 -12.20 30.43 -32.01
N LYS A 134 -13.02 31.20 -31.29
CA LYS A 134 -12.50 32.21 -30.37
C LYS A 134 -11.77 31.61 -29.17
N THR A 135 -12.24 30.47 -28.69
CA THR A 135 -11.63 29.71 -27.61
C THR A 135 -10.24 29.19 -28.02
N LEU A 136 -10.09 28.68 -29.24
CA LEU A 136 -8.79 28.23 -29.78
C LEU A 136 -7.75 29.36 -29.91
N GLU A 137 -8.19 30.61 -30.12
CA GLU A 137 -7.32 31.79 -30.12
C GLU A 137 -6.77 32.13 -28.72
N ILE A 138 -7.49 31.74 -27.66
CA ILE A 138 -7.17 32.07 -26.27
C ILE A 138 -6.47 30.88 -25.62
N LYS A 139 -5.13 30.87 -25.69
CA LYS A 139 -4.32 29.77 -25.17
C LYS A 139 -4.36 29.69 -23.63
N PRO A 140 -4.73 28.54 -23.04
CA PRO A 140 -4.87 28.40 -21.59
C PRO A 140 -3.54 28.62 -20.86
N ALA A 141 -2.41 28.19 -21.44
CA ALA A 141 -1.08 28.30 -20.84
C ALA A 141 -0.54 29.73 -20.68
N LEU A 142 -1.13 30.74 -21.36
CA LEU A 142 -0.57 32.11 -21.36
C LEU A 142 -0.90 32.90 -20.10
N SER A 143 -2.00 32.60 -19.41
CA SER A 143 -2.37 33.27 -18.16
C SER A 143 -3.45 32.52 -17.40
N SER A 144 -3.54 32.72 -16.09
CA SER A 144 -4.63 32.18 -15.27
C SER A 144 -6.01 32.66 -15.75
N GLN A 145 -6.12 33.91 -16.22
CA GLN A 145 -7.36 34.43 -16.81
C GLN A 145 -7.75 33.70 -18.11
N ASN A 146 -6.79 33.27 -18.93
CA ASN A 146 -7.06 32.45 -20.10
C ASN A 146 -7.52 31.05 -19.69
N LEU A 147 -6.87 30.45 -18.70
CA LEU A 147 -7.26 29.16 -18.15
C LEU A 147 -8.70 29.18 -17.65
N GLN A 148 -9.05 30.18 -16.81
CA GLN A 148 -10.40 30.36 -16.28
C GLN A 148 -11.44 30.63 -17.37
N PHE A 149 -11.08 31.42 -18.39
CA PHE A 149 -11.94 31.63 -19.55
C PHE A 149 -12.27 30.30 -20.25
N ASN A 150 -11.25 29.49 -20.57
CA ASN A 150 -11.43 28.21 -21.25
C ASN A 150 -12.28 27.24 -20.41
N LEU A 151 -12.02 27.15 -19.09
CA LEU A 151 -12.83 26.34 -18.18
C LEU A 151 -14.30 26.78 -18.14
N ALA A 152 -14.57 28.08 -18.15
CA ALA A 152 -15.93 28.59 -18.19
C ALA A 152 -16.65 28.25 -19.51
N ILE A 153 -15.94 28.30 -20.65
CA ILE A 153 -16.50 27.80 -21.92
C ILE A 153 -16.82 26.31 -21.83
N MET A 154 -15.89 25.48 -21.32
CA MET A 154 -16.10 24.04 -21.14
C MET A 154 -17.30 23.73 -20.24
N ARG A 155 -17.49 24.47 -19.14
CA ARG A 155 -18.67 24.35 -18.27
C ARG A 155 -19.96 24.65 -19.02
N GLY A 156 -19.97 25.68 -19.87
CA GLY A 156 -21.11 25.99 -20.73
C GLY A 156 -21.41 24.87 -21.72
N VAL A 157 -20.37 24.31 -22.37
CA VAL A 157 -20.48 23.18 -23.30
C VAL A 157 -21.07 21.94 -22.61
N ALA A 158 -20.57 21.59 -21.43
CA ALA A 158 -21.07 20.47 -20.64
C ALA A 158 -22.51 20.69 -20.17
N ARG A 159 -22.83 21.89 -19.64
CA ARG A 159 -24.17 22.26 -19.17
C ARG A 159 -25.22 22.18 -20.26
N MET A 160 -24.90 22.67 -21.47
CA MET A 160 -25.80 22.64 -22.63
C MET A 160 -25.76 21.31 -23.39
N ASN A 161 -24.96 20.34 -22.94
CA ASN A 161 -24.77 19.03 -23.56
C ASN A 161 -24.48 19.10 -25.06
N LEU A 162 -23.54 19.97 -25.47
CA LEU A 162 -23.26 20.25 -26.88
C LEU A 162 -22.41 19.17 -27.57
N ALA A 163 -21.67 18.36 -26.81
CA ALA A 163 -20.81 17.32 -27.35
C ALA A 163 -21.53 16.30 -28.26
N PRO A 164 -22.66 15.69 -27.83
CA PRO A 164 -23.42 14.80 -28.71
C PRO A 164 -24.18 15.53 -29.83
N GLN A 165 -24.51 16.81 -29.65
CA GLN A 165 -25.23 17.62 -30.66
C GLN A 165 -24.31 18.04 -31.81
N TYR A 166 -23.06 18.37 -31.50
CA TYR A 166 -22.06 18.89 -32.43
C TYR A 166 -20.73 18.13 -32.29
N PRO A 167 -20.71 16.82 -32.63
CA PRO A 167 -19.56 15.96 -32.36
C PRO A 167 -18.31 16.34 -33.17
N THR A 168 -18.48 16.85 -34.38
CA THR A 168 -17.36 17.27 -35.25
C THR A 168 -16.65 18.49 -34.66
N GLU A 169 -17.41 19.50 -34.25
CA GLU A 169 -16.90 20.72 -33.65
C GLU A 169 -16.26 20.45 -32.30
N THR A 170 -16.91 19.61 -31.49
CA THR A 170 -16.40 19.18 -30.18
C THR A 170 -15.10 18.40 -30.32
N ARG A 171 -15.02 17.48 -31.29
CA ARG A 171 -13.80 16.72 -31.58
C ARG A 171 -12.62 17.62 -31.93
N ALA A 172 -12.85 18.71 -32.66
CA ALA A 172 -11.81 19.68 -32.97
C ALA A 172 -11.25 20.38 -31.72
N MET A 173 -12.01 20.42 -30.62
CA MET A 173 -11.60 21.10 -29.38
C MET A 173 -10.90 20.21 -28.36
N ILE A 174 -10.95 18.87 -28.52
CA ILE A 174 -10.50 17.91 -27.50
C ILE A 174 -9.08 18.23 -27.01
N ASP A 175 -8.09 18.35 -27.90
CA ASP A 175 -6.71 18.60 -27.50
C ASP A 175 -6.52 19.91 -26.71
N HIS A 176 -7.25 20.96 -27.10
CA HIS A 176 -7.18 22.27 -26.45
C HIS A 176 -7.85 22.25 -25.06
N TRP A 177 -8.94 21.52 -24.92
CA TRP A 177 -9.62 21.30 -23.64
C TRP A 177 -8.85 20.36 -22.72
N ASP A 178 -8.21 19.34 -23.28
CA ASP A 178 -7.36 18.39 -22.56
C ASP A 178 -6.14 19.12 -21.97
N GLU A 179 -5.50 19.99 -22.76
CA GLU A 179 -4.46 20.90 -22.26
C GLU A 179 -4.99 21.83 -21.16
N THR A 180 -6.18 22.41 -21.34
CA THR A 180 -6.82 23.29 -20.36
C THR A 180 -7.03 22.57 -19.03
N LEU A 181 -7.63 21.38 -19.04
CA LEU A 181 -7.87 20.62 -17.82
C LEU A 181 -6.57 20.10 -17.20
N CYS A 182 -5.60 19.69 -17.99
CA CYS A 182 -4.29 19.22 -17.50
C CYS A 182 -3.53 20.34 -16.75
N LEU A 183 -3.54 21.57 -17.29
CA LEU A 183 -2.98 22.75 -16.62
C LEU A 183 -3.71 23.06 -15.33
N TYR A 184 -5.03 23.01 -15.35
CA TYR A 184 -5.85 23.32 -14.18
C TYR A 184 -5.72 22.27 -13.07
N PHE A 185 -5.73 20.99 -13.43
CA PHE A 185 -5.43 19.88 -12.50
C PHE A 185 -4.04 20.06 -11.88
N SER A 186 -3.03 20.37 -12.70
CA SER A 186 -1.67 20.59 -12.21
C SER A 186 -1.55 21.81 -11.29
N GLN A 187 -2.38 22.84 -11.48
CA GLN A 187 -2.46 23.98 -10.57
C GLN A 187 -3.03 23.52 -9.22
N LEU A 188 -4.21 22.91 -9.20
CA LEU A 188 -4.88 22.52 -7.95
C LEU A 188 -4.16 21.39 -7.20
N ALA A 189 -3.51 20.47 -7.91
CA ALA A 189 -2.68 19.43 -7.28
C ALA A 189 -1.47 20.03 -6.55
N ARG A 190 -0.88 21.12 -7.06
CA ARG A 190 0.16 21.87 -6.33
C ARG A 190 -0.38 22.60 -5.11
N ASP A 191 -1.66 22.96 -5.14
CA ASP A 191 -2.37 23.57 -4.01
C ASP A 191 -2.90 22.51 -3.02
N GLY A 192 -2.50 21.23 -3.17
CA GLY A 192 -2.82 20.14 -2.25
C GLY A 192 -4.17 19.44 -2.49
N LEU A 193 -4.87 19.75 -3.58
CA LEU A 193 -6.15 19.10 -3.87
C LEU A 193 -5.95 17.62 -4.27
N SER A 194 -6.63 16.72 -3.58
CA SER A 194 -6.57 15.29 -3.88
C SER A 194 -7.19 14.96 -5.25
N LEU A 195 -6.75 13.85 -5.85
CA LEU A 195 -7.32 13.35 -7.11
C LEU A 195 -8.83 13.07 -7.00
N GLY A 196 -9.26 12.53 -5.85
CA GLY A 196 -10.67 12.24 -5.58
C GLY A 196 -11.52 13.50 -5.53
N ASP A 197 -11.07 14.53 -4.80
CA ASP A 197 -11.79 15.80 -4.70
C ASP A 197 -11.83 16.52 -6.05
N TRP A 198 -10.72 16.49 -6.79
CA TRP A 198 -10.70 17.05 -8.13
C TRP A 198 -11.71 16.34 -9.04
N TRP A 199 -11.74 15.00 -9.03
CA TRP A 199 -12.70 14.23 -9.82
C TRP A 199 -14.14 14.61 -9.48
N ASN A 200 -14.49 14.64 -8.19
CA ASN A 200 -15.85 14.98 -7.75
C ASN A 200 -16.32 16.35 -8.24
N ASN A 201 -15.41 17.34 -8.26
CA ASN A 201 -15.71 18.70 -8.69
C ASN A 201 -15.73 18.91 -10.21
N TYR A 202 -14.95 18.12 -10.97
CA TYR A 202 -14.68 18.39 -12.38
C TYR A 202 -14.93 17.22 -13.34
N GLN A 203 -15.45 16.08 -12.87
CA GLN A 203 -15.70 14.89 -13.70
C GLN A 203 -16.61 15.15 -14.92
N SER A 204 -17.56 16.09 -14.79
CA SER A 204 -18.45 16.48 -15.90
C SER A 204 -17.69 17.14 -17.06
N LEU A 205 -16.58 17.82 -16.77
CA LEU A 205 -15.70 18.39 -17.79
C LEU A 205 -14.75 17.35 -18.37
N CYS A 206 -14.34 16.37 -17.57
CA CYS A 206 -13.45 15.29 -18.01
C CYS A 206 -14.06 14.47 -19.14
N GLY A 207 -15.38 14.26 -19.11
CA GLY A 207 -16.12 13.56 -20.18
C GLY A 207 -16.04 14.24 -21.55
N LEU A 208 -15.57 15.50 -21.63
CA LEU A 208 -15.34 16.18 -22.91
C LEU A 208 -14.02 15.78 -23.57
N VAL A 209 -13.05 15.25 -22.81
CA VAL A 209 -11.67 15.01 -23.28
C VAL A 209 -11.23 13.56 -23.16
N MET A 210 -11.89 12.77 -22.32
CA MET A 210 -11.55 11.37 -22.09
C MET A 210 -12.80 10.52 -21.86
N ASP A 211 -12.64 9.20 -21.97
CA ASP A 211 -13.71 8.26 -21.67
C ASP A 211 -14.02 8.24 -20.17
N HIS A 212 -15.15 8.83 -19.80
CA HIS A 212 -15.59 8.96 -18.42
C HIS A 212 -15.79 7.60 -17.72
N GLN A 213 -16.27 6.58 -18.44
CA GLN A 213 -16.52 5.26 -17.86
C GLN A 213 -15.21 4.54 -17.52
N LYS A 214 -14.22 4.63 -18.42
CA LYS A 214 -12.88 4.08 -18.17
C LYS A 214 -12.21 4.76 -16.99
N ALA A 215 -12.26 6.09 -16.95
CA ALA A 215 -11.72 6.86 -15.83
C ALA A 215 -12.40 6.51 -14.49
N LEU A 216 -13.72 6.36 -14.47
CA LEU A 216 -14.46 5.96 -13.27
C LEU A 216 -14.04 4.55 -12.77
N LYS A 217 -13.91 3.57 -13.67
CA LYS A 217 -13.40 2.23 -13.32
C LYS A 217 -12.02 2.29 -12.66
N ILE A 218 -11.10 3.08 -13.22
CA ILE A 218 -9.75 3.25 -12.69
C ILE A 218 -9.79 3.91 -11.31
N MET A 219 -10.62 4.93 -11.10
CA MET A 219 -10.80 5.59 -9.81
C MET A 219 -11.34 4.64 -8.73
N VAL A 220 -12.28 3.76 -9.10
CA VAL A 220 -12.87 2.76 -8.18
C VAL A 220 -11.87 1.66 -7.81
N ALA A 221 -10.88 1.38 -8.66
CA ALA A 221 -9.88 0.34 -8.43
C ALA A 221 -8.96 0.60 -7.22
N ARG A 222 -8.89 1.85 -6.72
CA ARG A 222 -8.19 2.24 -5.47
C ARG A 222 -6.79 1.64 -5.32
N GLY A 223 -5.99 1.71 -6.40
CA GLY A 223 -4.62 1.23 -6.39
C GLY A 223 -4.43 -0.23 -6.76
N LYS A 224 -5.49 -1.00 -7.05
CA LYS A 224 -5.42 -2.35 -7.62
C LYS A 224 -5.65 -2.27 -9.14
N PHE A 225 -4.58 -1.99 -9.90
CA PHE A 225 -4.73 -1.62 -11.31
C PHE A 225 -4.78 -2.80 -12.28
N LEU A 226 -4.33 -3.99 -11.86
CA LEU A 226 -4.30 -5.17 -12.73
C LEU A 226 -5.66 -5.51 -13.40
N PRO A 227 -6.81 -5.47 -12.71
CA PRO A 227 -8.11 -5.74 -13.33
C PRO A 227 -8.59 -4.67 -14.33
N VAL A 228 -7.99 -3.48 -14.32
CA VAL A 228 -8.36 -2.32 -15.18
C VAL A 228 -7.18 -1.87 -16.04
N ALA A 229 -6.22 -2.77 -16.29
CA ALA A 229 -5.00 -2.48 -17.03
C ALA A 229 -5.28 -1.93 -18.44
N GLY A 230 -6.20 -2.58 -19.18
CA GLY A 230 -6.58 -2.17 -20.54
C GLY A 230 -7.14 -0.75 -20.57
N GLU A 231 -8.11 -0.45 -19.70
CA GLU A 231 -8.66 0.90 -19.57
C GLU A 231 -7.60 1.94 -19.20
N LEU A 232 -6.68 1.59 -18.29
CA LEU A 232 -5.61 2.47 -17.84
C LEU A 232 -4.64 2.83 -18.99
N TYR A 233 -4.21 1.84 -19.78
CA TYR A 233 -3.34 2.05 -20.94
C TYR A 233 -4.03 2.92 -22.00
N GLU A 234 -5.28 2.62 -22.32
CA GLU A 234 -6.02 3.40 -23.32
C GLU A 234 -6.23 4.85 -22.89
N LEU A 235 -6.60 5.08 -21.63
CA LEU A 235 -6.88 6.43 -21.12
C LEU A 235 -5.62 7.30 -21.06
N THR A 236 -4.51 6.74 -20.56
CA THR A 236 -3.23 7.45 -20.48
C THR A 236 -2.62 7.73 -21.84
N ARG A 237 -2.84 6.86 -22.83
CA ARG A 237 -2.40 7.09 -24.22
C ARG A 237 -3.26 8.11 -24.97
N SER A 238 -4.57 8.13 -24.71
CA SER A 238 -5.52 8.94 -25.48
C SER A 238 -5.72 10.36 -24.95
N SER A 239 -5.36 10.63 -23.68
CA SER A 239 -5.54 11.95 -23.05
C SER A 239 -4.32 12.37 -22.23
N ARG A 240 -3.89 13.62 -22.40
CA ARG A 240 -2.86 14.28 -21.60
C ARG A 240 -3.28 14.43 -20.15
N LEU A 241 -4.54 14.78 -19.89
CA LEU A 241 -5.09 14.79 -18.54
C LEU A 241 -5.11 13.38 -17.97
N GLY A 242 -5.53 12.37 -18.75
CA GLY A 242 -5.50 10.96 -18.36
C GLY A 242 -4.09 10.52 -17.94
N ASN A 243 -3.07 10.81 -18.75
CA ASN A 243 -1.68 10.56 -18.41
C ASN A 243 -1.23 11.33 -17.16
N ARG A 244 -1.66 12.58 -17.01
CA ARG A 244 -1.29 13.41 -15.86
C ARG A 244 -1.89 12.88 -14.56
N MET A 245 -3.12 12.39 -14.60
CA MET A 245 -3.83 11.85 -13.44
C MET A 245 -3.37 10.43 -13.08
N PHE A 246 -3.16 9.58 -14.09
CA PHE A 246 -3.00 8.15 -13.91
C PHE A 246 -1.65 7.59 -14.40
N GLY A 247 -0.75 8.41 -14.95
CA GLY A 247 0.54 7.94 -15.46
C GLY A 247 1.42 7.29 -14.39
N ALA A 248 1.32 7.70 -13.13
CA ALA A 248 2.01 7.02 -12.03
C ALA A 248 1.47 5.60 -11.76
N ALA A 249 0.17 5.36 -12.04
CA ALA A 249 -0.43 4.05 -11.91
C ALA A 249 0.10 3.05 -12.94
N ILE A 250 0.52 3.53 -14.13
CA ILE A 250 1.15 2.70 -15.16
C ILE A 250 2.44 2.07 -14.64
N ALA A 251 3.30 2.85 -13.98
CA ALA A 251 4.53 2.32 -13.39
C ALA A 251 4.22 1.30 -12.26
N LYS A 252 3.20 1.56 -11.44
CA LYS A 252 2.78 0.61 -10.41
C LYS A 252 2.28 -0.71 -11.01
N LEU A 253 1.42 -0.62 -12.03
CA LEU A 253 0.91 -1.78 -12.75
C LEU A 253 2.04 -2.58 -13.41
N ALA A 254 2.97 -1.91 -14.08
CA ALA A 254 4.14 -2.55 -14.66
C ALA A 254 4.97 -3.29 -13.59
N SER A 255 5.15 -2.70 -12.40
CA SER A 255 5.84 -3.36 -11.29
C SER A 255 5.09 -4.60 -10.78
N GLU A 256 3.75 -4.55 -10.70
CA GLU A 256 2.92 -5.72 -10.34
C GLU A 256 3.03 -6.84 -11.39
N GLN A 257 3.08 -6.48 -12.68
CA GLN A 257 3.23 -7.44 -13.77
C GLN A 257 4.62 -8.08 -13.79
N VAL A 258 5.69 -7.30 -13.58
CA VAL A 258 7.06 -7.82 -13.44
C VAL A 258 7.16 -8.81 -12.28
N ALA A 259 6.56 -8.49 -11.14
CA ALA A 259 6.49 -9.40 -9.99
C ALA A 259 5.82 -10.72 -10.37
N ALA A 260 4.67 -10.66 -11.04
CA ALA A 260 3.94 -11.85 -11.50
C ALA A 260 4.76 -12.68 -12.51
N PHE A 261 5.45 -12.06 -13.47
CA PHE A 261 6.32 -12.77 -14.42
C PHE A 261 7.46 -13.49 -13.70
N CYS A 262 8.08 -12.85 -12.70
CA CYS A 262 9.13 -13.49 -11.91
C CYS A 262 8.58 -14.72 -11.20
N ASP A 263 7.43 -14.60 -10.54
CA ASP A 263 6.83 -15.69 -9.78
C ASP A 263 6.41 -16.86 -10.71
N GLU A 264 5.85 -16.55 -11.88
CA GLU A 264 5.51 -17.52 -12.95
C GLU A 264 6.75 -18.28 -13.43
N PHE A 265 7.79 -17.57 -13.88
CA PHE A 265 8.99 -18.21 -14.44
C PHE A 265 9.84 -18.93 -13.38
N ILE A 266 9.84 -18.46 -12.13
CA ILE A 266 10.46 -19.19 -11.03
C ILE A 266 9.72 -20.51 -10.82
N GLN A 267 8.38 -20.51 -10.80
CA GLN A 267 7.59 -21.73 -10.64
C GLN A 267 7.80 -22.71 -11.80
N ASP A 268 7.84 -22.24 -13.05
CA ASP A 268 8.07 -23.11 -14.21
C ASP A 268 9.42 -23.84 -14.12
N GLU A 269 10.46 -23.18 -13.59
CA GLU A 269 11.79 -23.76 -13.41
C GLU A 269 11.90 -24.72 -12.20
N THR A 270 10.88 -24.78 -11.33
CA THR A 270 10.88 -25.70 -10.17
C THR A 270 10.62 -27.16 -10.55
N GLY A 271 10.06 -27.44 -11.73
CA GLY A 271 9.68 -28.79 -12.17
C GLY A 271 10.84 -29.73 -12.57
N GLY A 272 12.10 -29.28 -12.53
CA GLY A 272 13.26 -30.01 -13.09
C GLY A 272 14.39 -30.40 -12.13
N VAL A 273 15.52 -30.87 -12.70
CA VAL A 273 16.79 -31.23 -12.04
C VAL A 273 17.47 -30.03 -11.37
N GLY A 274 17.05 -29.68 -10.15
CA GLY A 274 17.73 -28.74 -9.25
C GLY A 274 18.00 -27.29 -9.74
N TRP A 275 18.34 -26.38 -8.82
CA TRP A 275 18.68 -25.00 -9.19
C TRP A 275 20.17 -24.82 -9.50
N THR A 276 20.45 -24.07 -10.57
CA THR A 276 21.79 -23.71 -11.05
C THR A 276 21.85 -22.24 -11.43
N ASP A 277 23.06 -21.68 -11.55
CA ASP A 277 23.26 -20.31 -12.06
C ASP A 277 22.64 -20.09 -13.44
N GLN A 278 22.70 -21.12 -14.31
CA GLN A 278 22.12 -21.05 -15.64
C GLN A 278 20.60 -20.88 -15.58
N ARG A 279 19.91 -21.55 -14.65
CA ARG A 279 18.45 -21.38 -14.49
C ARG A 279 18.08 -19.99 -14.00
N ILE A 280 18.84 -19.44 -13.05
CA ILE A 280 18.63 -18.05 -12.62
C ILE A 280 18.80 -17.11 -13.82
N HIS A 281 19.84 -17.32 -14.64
CA HIS A 281 20.04 -16.54 -15.85
C HIS A 281 18.89 -16.68 -16.86
N ASN A 282 18.34 -17.89 -17.03
CA ASN A 282 17.17 -18.13 -17.88
C ASN A 282 15.95 -17.37 -17.35
N VAL A 283 15.63 -17.48 -16.06
CA VAL A 283 14.52 -16.74 -15.42
C VAL A 283 14.66 -15.24 -15.68
N VAL A 284 15.84 -14.68 -15.39
CA VAL A 284 16.10 -13.24 -15.60
C VAL A 284 15.92 -12.87 -17.06
N SER A 285 16.42 -13.68 -17.99
CA SER A 285 16.29 -13.40 -19.44
C SER A 285 14.83 -13.42 -19.90
N MET A 286 14.05 -14.42 -19.48
CA MET A 286 12.61 -14.51 -19.79
C MET A 286 11.81 -13.35 -19.20
N VAL A 287 12.10 -12.95 -17.95
CA VAL A 287 11.49 -11.77 -17.33
C VAL A 287 11.80 -10.51 -18.14
N LEU A 288 13.06 -10.32 -18.55
CA LEU A 288 13.47 -9.14 -19.32
C LEU A 288 12.82 -9.09 -20.70
N GLU A 289 12.77 -10.21 -21.41
CA GLU A 289 12.10 -10.31 -22.72
C GLU A 289 10.61 -9.93 -22.60
N ARG A 290 9.88 -10.55 -21.67
CA ARG A 290 8.45 -10.26 -21.46
C ARG A 290 8.19 -8.84 -20.94
N SER A 291 9.12 -8.29 -20.17
CA SER A 291 9.03 -6.91 -19.66
C SER A 291 9.20 -5.88 -20.78
N GLN A 292 9.96 -6.16 -21.84
CA GLN A 292 10.12 -5.24 -22.98
C GLN A 292 8.80 -5.06 -23.76
N GLU A 293 7.95 -6.08 -23.76
CA GLU A 293 6.63 -6.04 -24.40
C GLU A 293 5.56 -5.40 -23.52
N THR A 294 5.85 -5.16 -22.24
CA THR A 294 4.89 -4.69 -21.25
C THR A 294 4.87 -3.16 -21.18
N PRO A 295 3.73 -2.50 -21.46
CA PRO A 295 3.67 -1.03 -21.44
C PRO A 295 3.98 -0.45 -20.05
N GLY A 296 4.86 0.56 -20.01
CA GLY A 296 5.23 1.23 -18.76
C GLY A 296 6.43 0.60 -18.03
N CYS A 297 6.96 -0.54 -18.49
CA CYS A 297 8.19 -1.10 -17.94
C CYS A 297 9.40 -0.17 -18.15
N ASP A 298 9.39 0.66 -19.18
CA ASP A 298 10.35 1.73 -19.42
C ASP A 298 10.35 2.81 -18.33
N LEU A 299 9.29 2.90 -17.52
CA LEU A 299 9.20 3.80 -16.38
C LEU A 299 9.89 3.22 -15.12
N LEU A 300 10.24 1.92 -15.12
CA LEU A 300 10.85 1.20 -13.99
C LEU A 300 12.39 1.33 -13.92
N VAL A 301 12.94 2.39 -14.53
CA VAL A 301 14.38 2.67 -14.57
C VAL A 301 14.91 3.25 -13.25
N LYS A 302 14.02 3.78 -12.40
CA LYS A 302 14.40 4.36 -11.11
C LYS A 302 14.38 3.30 -10.00
N PRO A 303 15.25 3.45 -8.97
CA PRO A 303 15.17 2.63 -7.78
C PRO A 303 13.79 2.70 -7.14
N ARG A 304 13.25 1.55 -6.72
CA ARG A 304 11.92 1.42 -6.11
C ARG A 304 11.93 0.33 -5.03
N VAL A 305 11.05 0.47 -4.05
CA VAL A 305 10.83 -0.57 -3.04
C VAL A 305 9.77 -1.52 -3.56
N VAL A 306 10.04 -2.83 -3.51
CA VAL A 306 9.10 -3.88 -3.90
C VAL A 306 8.93 -4.87 -2.76
N ASP A 307 7.73 -5.45 -2.68
CA ASP A 307 7.42 -6.53 -1.76
C ASP A 307 7.89 -7.87 -2.36
N MET A 308 8.66 -8.64 -1.59
CA MET A 308 9.18 -9.97 -1.96
C MET A 308 8.88 -10.99 -0.88
N GLN A 309 8.61 -12.24 -1.28
CA GLN A 309 8.51 -13.36 -0.34
C GLN A 309 9.91 -13.91 -0.05
N PHE A 310 10.29 -13.98 1.22
CA PHE A 310 11.56 -14.53 1.67
C PHE A 310 11.38 -15.25 3.00
N LEU A 311 11.75 -16.54 3.07
CA LEU A 311 11.60 -17.39 4.27
C LEU A 311 10.16 -17.42 4.85
N GLY A 312 9.16 -17.25 3.99
CA GLY A 312 7.74 -17.20 4.38
C GLY A 312 7.25 -15.81 4.84
N PHE A 313 8.06 -14.76 4.67
CA PHE A 313 7.73 -13.39 5.03
C PHE A 313 7.72 -12.46 3.82
N THR A 314 6.78 -11.50 3.83
CA THR A 314 6.81 -10.37 2.89
C THR A 314 7.77 -9.29 3.37
N VAL A 315 8.91 -9.16 2.69
CA VAL A 315 9.95 -8.16 2.97
C VAL A 315 9.96 -7.06 1.90
N GLN A 316 10.35 -5.84 2.30
CA GLN A 316 10.46 -4.69 1.40
C GLN A 316 11.91 -4.48 1.00
N VAL A 317 12.20 -4.59 -0.30
CA VAL A 317 13.55 -4.53 -0.84
C VAL A 317 13.67 -3.43 -1.89
N LEU A 318 14.76 -2.66 -1.81
CA LEU A 318 15.07 -1.65 -2.81
C LEU A 318 15.69 -2.30 -4.05
N VAL A 319 14.95 -2.32 -5.16
CA VAL A 319 15.43 -2.78 -6.47
C VAL A 319 15.84 -1.58 -7.32
N LYS A 320 16.85 -1.78 -8.17
CA LYS A 320 17.44 -0.72 -9.02
C LYS A 320 16.88 -0.73 -10.44
N SER A 321 16.42 -1.89 -10.89
CA SER A 321 15.94 -2.16 -12.25
C SER A 321 15.04 -3.40 -12.24
N VAL A 322 14.41 -3.70 -13.37
CA VAL A 322 13.67 -4.97 -13.59
C VAL A 322 14.60 -6.18 -13.48
N GLU A 323 15.80 -6.10 -14.08
CA GLU A 323 16.81 -7.16 -13.97
C GLU A 323 17.21 -7.43 -12.52
N HIS A 324 17.43 -6.36 -11.74
CA HIS A 324 17.79 -6.49 -10.33
C HIS A 324 16.65 -7.12 -9.51
N GLU A 325 15.38 -6.75 -9.79
CA GLU A 325 14.23 -7.39 -9.16
C GLU A 325 14.17 -8.89 -9.48
N ALA A 326 14.32 -9.28 -10.75
CA ALA A 326 14.29 -10.68 -11.16
C ALA A 326 15.39 -11.51 -10.48
N LYS A 327 16.62 -10.97 -10.41
CA LYS A 327 17.75 -11.61 -9.71
C LYS A 327 17.45 -11.81 -8.23
N LEU A 328 16.93 -10.78 -7.55
CA LEU A 328 16.62 -10.84 -6.14
C LEU A 328 15.45 -11.79 -5.83
N ARG A 329 14.40 -11.83 -6.66
CA ARG A 329 13.29 -12.79 -6.48
C ARG A 329 13.76 -14.24 -6.67
N ALA A 330 14.57 -14.51 -7.70
CA ALA A 330 15.15 -15.83 -7.91
C ALA A 330 16.09 -16.21 -6.74
N ALA A 331 16.92 -15.27 -6.27
CA ALA A 331 17.78 -15.49 -5.11
C ALA A 331 16.96 -15.74 -3.83
N ALA A 332 15.86 -15.01 -3.61
CA ALA A 332 14.97 -15.21 -2.47
C ALA A 332 14.39 -16.62 -2.44
N PHE A 333 13.97 -17.10 -3.61
CA PHE A 333 13.47 -18.46 -3.78
C PHE A 333 14.56 -19.51 -3.48
N VAL A 334 15.72 -19.40 -4.14
CA VAL A 334 16.85 -20.34 -3.95
C VAL A 334 17.36 -20.34 -2.50
N LYS A 335 17.55 -19.16 -1.90
CA LYS A 335 17.97 -19.04 -0.50
C LYS A 335 16.95 -19.66 0.45
N THR A 336 15.65 -19.53 0.17
CA THR A 336 14.58 -20.18 0.95
C THR A 336 14.66 -21.70 0.85
N LEU A 337 14.96 -22.26 -0.32
CA LEU A 337 15.16 -23.71 -0.49
C LEU A 337 16.46 -24.21 0.17
N ALA A 338 17.53 -23.41 0.14
CA ALA A 338 18.84 -23.76 0.70
C ALA A 338 18.93 -23.63 2.22
N TRP A 339 17.99 -22.89 2.80
CA TRP A 339 17.94 -22.56 4.22
C TRP A 339 17.91 -23.83 5.09
N GLY A 340 18.85 -23.94 6.04
CA GLY A 340 18.93 -25.06 6.97
C GLY A 340 19.56 -26.34 6.43
N HIS A 341 19.84 -26.39 5.12
CA HIS A 341 20.48 -27.55 4.49
C HIS A 341 21.89 -27.21 3.98
N GLN A 342 22.00 -26.22 3.10
CA GLN A 342 23.26 -25.83 2.45
C GLN A 342 23.68 -24.40 2.80
N LEU A 343 22.74 -23.58 3.32
CA LEU A 343 23.02 -22.27 3.91
C LEU A 343 22.87 -22.30 5.43
N GLN A 344 23.84 -21.68 6.11
CA GLN A 344 23.80 -21.53 7.55
C GLN A 344 22.60 -20.66 7.96
N MET A 345 21.82 -21.19 8.90
CA MET A 345 20.71 -20.47 9.52
C MET A 345 21.24 -19.46 10.51
N LEU A 346 20.60 -18.29 10.58
CA LEU A 346 20.80 -17.40 11.72
C LEU A 346 20.08 -17.99 12.93
N ASP A 347 20.64 -17.78 14.12
CA ASP A 347 20.14 -18.42 15.35
C ASP A 347 18.66 -18.09 15.63
N PHE A 348 18.20 -16.91 15.22
CA PHE A 348 16.82 -16.45 15.40
C PHE A 348 15.85 -16.89 14.29
N GLU A 349 16.30 -17.38 13.13
CA GLU A 349 15.39 -17.78 12.03
C GLU A 349 14.67 -19.11 12.29
N ARG A 350 15.14 -19.89 13.26
CA ARG A 350 14.63 -21.24 13.58
C ARG A 350 13.14 -21.30 13.91
N VAL A 351 12.57 -20.18 14.36
CA VAL A 351 11.26 -20.18 15.01
C VAL A 351 10.10 -19.95 14.03
N TYR A 352 10.32 -19.22 12.92
CA TYR A 352 9.24 -18.75 12.04
C TYR A 352 9.35 -19.12 10.58
N THR A 353 10.49 -19.68 10.17
CA THR A 353 10.66 -20.01 8.76
C THR A 353 9.76 -21.20 8.41
N VAL A 354 8.96 -21.04 7.35
CA VAL A 354 8.19 -22.15 6.78
C VAL A 354 9.19 -23.24 6.40
N LYS A 355 9.11 -24.40 7.06
CA LYS A 355 9.97 -25.53 6.73
C LYS A 355 9.67 -25.93 5.29
N CYS A 356 10.67 -25.88 4.43
CA CYS A 356 10.55 -26.45 3.10
C CYS A 356 10.56 -27.97 3.24
N GLU A 357 9.42 -28.63 3.02
CA GLU A 357 9.29 -30.09 3.17
C GLU A 357 10.02 -30.86 2.07
N HIS A 358 10.39 -30.18 0.98
CA HIS A 358 11.09 -30.75 -0.17
C HIS A 358 12.50 -30.20 -0.27
N ILE A 359 13.49 -31.09 -0.13
CA ILE A 359 14.88 -30.77 -0.41
C ILE A 359 15.05 -30.76 -1.92
N HIS A 360 15.14 -29.55 -2.50
CA HIS A 360 15.48 -29.41 -3.90
C HIS A 360 17.01 -29.45 -4.04
N PRO A 361 17.56 -30.31 -4.92
CA PRO A 361 19.00 -30.31 -5.16
C PRO A 361 19.42 -28.95 -5.72
N MET A 362 20.50 -28.37 -5.21
CA MET A 362 21.07 -27.12 -5.73
C MET A 362 22.55 -27.31 -5.99
N SER A 363 23.05 -26.69 -7.05
CA SER A 363 24.48 -26.74 -7.36
C SER A 363 25.29 -26.06 -6.24
N ASN A 364 26.41 -26.68 -5.86
CA ASN A 364 27.30 -26.12 -4.84
C ASN A 364 27.83 -24.74 -5.21
N ASP A 365 28.06 -24.47 -6.50
CA ASP A 365 28.54 -23.18 -6.98
C ASP A 365 27.53 -22.06 -6.71
N LEU A 366 26.26 -22.30 -7.00
CA LEU A 366 25.17 -21.36 -6.74
C LEU A 366 25.07 -21.03 -5.24
N VAL A 367 25.05 -22.06 -4.38
CA VAL A 367 24.96 -21.85 -2.93
C VAL A 367 26.25 -21.22 -2.37
N GLY A 368 27.40 -21.54 -2.95
CA GLY A 368 28.70 -20.98 -2.58
C GLY A 368 28.74 -19.46 -2.67
N ARG A 369 28.02 -18.86 -3.63
CA ARG A 369 27.91 -17.39 -3.79
C ARG A 369 27.24 -16.73 -2.59
N PHE A 370 26.17 -17.33 -2.07
CA PHE A 370 25.43 -16.79 -0.92
C PHE A 370 26.13 -17.09 0.41
N ARG A 371 26.92 -18.17 0.47
CA ARG A 371 27.54 -18.65 1.70
C ARG A 371 28.48 -17.63 2.33
N GLY A 372 29.37 -17.01 1.55
CA GLY A 372 30.42 -16.13 2.08
C GLY A 372 29.87 -14.92 2.85
N ALA A 373 28.94 -14.19 2.25
CA ALA A 373 28.30 -13.04 2.91
C ALA A 373 27.49 -13.47 4.14
N ARG A 374 26.83 -14.63 4.06
CA ARG A 374 26.03 -15.19 5.15
C ARG A 374 26.89 -15.62 6.35
N GLU A 375 28.00 -16.29 6.10
CA GLU A 375 28.98 -16.68 7.14
C GLU A 375 29.57 -15.43 7.82
N GLN A 376 29.88 -14.39 7.05
CA GLN A 376 30.36 -13.12 7.61
C GLN A 376 29.30 -12.45 8.49
N LEU A 377 28.02 -12.45 8.08
CA LEU A 377 26.92 -11.95 8.90
C LEU A 377 26.79 -12.76 10.21
N CYS A 378 26.80 -14.10 10.13
CA CYS A 378 26.79 -14.96 11.32
C CYS A 378 27.93 -14.64 12.28
N GLU A 379 29.15 -14.49 11.75
CA GLU A 379 30.33 -14.18 12.55
C GLU A 379 30.22 -12.81 13.23
N LYS A 380 29.74 -11.78 12.51
CA LYS A 380 29.51 -10.46 13.10
C LYS A 380 28.46 -10.46 14.19
N LEU A 381 27.36 -11.17 13.97
CA LEU A 381 26.31 -11.32 14.98
C LEU A 381 26.80 -12.05 16.24
N ARG A 382 27.77 -12.98 16.11
CA ARG A 382 28.40 -13.64 17.28
C ARG A 382 29.40 -12.73 17.98
N GLN A 383 30.22 -12.00 17.23
CA GLN A 383 31.23 -11.09 17.79
C GLN A 383 30.59 -9.95 18.59
N ASP A 384 29.55 -9.34 18.05
CA ASP A 384 29.00 -8.10 18.61
C ASP A 384 28.00 -8.31 19.75
N SER A 385 27.67 -9.57 20.09
CA SER A 385 26.88 -9.95 21.28
C SER A 385 25.64 -9.08 21.53
N TRP A 386 24.68 -9.10 20.60
CA TRP A 386 23.43 -8.34 20.71
C TRP A 386 22.46 -8.94 21.74
N GLN A 387 21.69 -8.07 22.41
CA GLN A 387 20.73 -8.44 23.45
C GLN A 387 19.31 -7.96 23.18
N ASN A 388 19.09 -7.16 22.14
CA ASN A 388 17.76 -6.68 21.77
C ASN A 388 17.69 -6.30 20.28
N ALA A 389 16.46 -6.08 19.81
CA ALA A 389 16.12 -5.75 18.43
C ALA A 389 16.83 -4.48 17.91
N GLU A 390 16.98 -3.44 18.74
CA GLU A 390 17.63 -2.18 18.34
C GLU A 390 19.15 -2.35 18.14
N GLN A 391 19.80 -3.12 19.01
CA GLN A 391 21.21 -3.48 18.84
C GLN A 391 21.42 -4.31 17.56
N LEU A 392 20.56 -5.30 17.33
CA LEU A 392 20.60 -6.13 16.12
C LEU A 392 20.48 -5.28 14.86
N LYS A 393 19.51 -4.36 14.84
CA LYS A 393 19.31 -3.39 13.75
C LYS A 393 20.54 -2.51 13.53
N THR A 394 21.16 -2.03 14.61
CA THR A 394 22.36 -1.19 14.55
C THR A 394 23.55 -1.93 13.95
N ILE A 395 23.81 -3.17 14.38
CA ILE A 395 24.89 -4.02 13.86
C ILE A 395 24.70 -4.28 12.36
N ILE A 396 23.48 -4.66 11.95
CA ILE A 396 23.18 -4.96 10.55
C ILE A 396 23.37 -3.72 9.67
N ASN A 397 22.85 -2.57 10.09
CA ASN A 397 23.01 -1.33 9.33
C ASN A 397 24.47 -0.88 9.25
N GLY A 398 25.26 -1.09 10.31
CA GLY A 398 26.70 -0.80 10.32
C GLY A 398 27.51 -1.66 9.35
N HIS A 399 27.06 -2.88 9.08
CA HIS A 399 27.73 -3.82 8.18
C HIS A 399 27.07 -3.99 6.80
N ALA A 400 25.89 -3.41 6.59
CA ALA A 400 25.08 -3.60 5.38
C ALA A 400 25.86 -3.34 4.09
N LYS A 401 26.68 -2.27 4.05
CA LYS A 401 27.47 -1.93 2.87
C LYS A 401 28.44 -3.06 2.47
N VAL A 402 29.23 -3.56 3.43
CA VAL A 402 30.23 -4.62 3.18
C VAL A 402 29.54 -5.91 2.77
N LEU A 403 28.43 -6.24 3.45
CA LEU A 403 27.64 -7.44 3.15
C LEU A 403 27.04 -7.40 1.74
N LEU A 404 26.53 -6.24 1.29
CA LEU A 404 26.00 -6.04 -0.06
C LEU A 404 27.08 -6.03 -1.15
N GLU A 405 28.33 -5.69 -0.80
CA GLU A 405 29.48 -5.78 -1.72
C GLU A 405 29.90 -7.25 -1.95
N LEU A 406 29.68 -8.13 -0.97
CA LEU A 406 29.94 -9.57 -1.11
C LEU A 406 28.81 -10.31 -1.83
N ASP A 407 27.56 -9.99 -1.49
CA ASP A 407 26.37 -10.57 -2.10
C ASP A 407 25.26 -9.53 -2.15
N GLU A 408 24.90 -9.06 -3.35
CA GLU A 408 23.80 -8.10 -3.52
C GLU A 408 22.47 -8.69 -3.02
N ALA A 409 22.29 -10.01 -3.07
CA ALA A 409 21.10 -10.68 -2.53
C ALA A 409 21.02 -10.64 -1.00
N MET A 410 22.08 -10.19 -0.29
CA MET A 410 22.03 -9.95 1.16
C MET A 410 21.04 -8.85 1.55
N ALA A 411 20.57 -8.05 0.57
CA ALA A 411 19.46 -7.11 0.76
C ALA A 411 18.19 -7.80 1.29
N LEU A 412 17.97 -9.08 0.95
CA LEU A 412 16.82 -9.86 1.41
C LEU A 412 16.91 -10.14 2.92
N GLU A 413 18.05 -10.58 3.41
CA GLU A 413 18.25 -10.90 4.82
C GLU A 413 18.31 -9.63 5.68
N ILE A 414 18.91 -8.56 5.18
CA ILE A 414 18.86 -7.24 5.83
C ILE A 414 17.41 -6.76 5.96
N ALA A 415 16.62 -6.87 4.88
CA ALA A 415 15.21 -6.49 4.89
C ALA A 415 14.37 -7.41 5.81
N TYR A 416 14.65 -8.70 5.81
CA TYR A 416 14.02 -9.68 6.71
C TYR A 416 14.25 -9.33 8.17
N ILE A 417 15.51 -9.13 8.57
CA ILE A 417 15.81 -8.81 9.96
C ILE A 417 15.22 -7.45 10.34
N SER A 418 15.29 -6.47 9.44
CA SER A 418 14.66 -5.16 9.63
C SER A 418 13.14 -5.27 9.81
N ALA A 419 12.48 -6.19 9.10
CA ALA A 419 11.06 -6.45 9.30
C ALA A 419 10.78 -7.14 10.64
N MET A 420 11.63 -8.08 11.07
CA MET A 420 11.47 -8.82 12.33
C MET A 420 11.62 -7.94 13.58
N VAL A 421 12.42 -6.89 13.51
CA VAL A 421 12.59 -5.93 14.63
C VAL A 421 11.47 -4.89 14.72
N THR A 422 10.50 -4.90 13.78
CA THR A 422 9.36 -3.96 13.73
C THR A 422 8.05 -4.59 14.21
N ASP A 423 6.95 -3.85 14.15
CA ASP A 423 5.59 -4.33 14.44
C ASP A 423 5.17 -5.53 13.59
N LYS A 424 5.74 -5.69 12.39
CA LYS A 424 5.51 -6.90 11.57
C LYS A 424 6.03 -8.15 12.28
N GLY A 425 7.25 -8.10 12.81
CA GLY A 425 7.80 -9.20 13.60
C GLY A 425 7.05 -9.43 14.90
N ALA A 426 6.56 -8.36 15.53
CA ALA A 426 5.69 -8.46 16.71
C ALA A 426 4.39 -9.22 16.41
N ALA A 427 3.70 -8.87 15.31
CA ALA A 427 2.47 -9.55 14.91
C ALA A 427 2.69 -11.04 14.63
N VAL A 428 3.80 -11.38 13.96
CA VAL A 428 4.15 -12.78 13.72
C VAL A 428 4.48 -13.51 15.02
N ALA A 429 5.18 -12.86 15.95
CA ALA A 429 5.44 -13.41 17.27
C ALA A 429 4.15 -13.70 18.04
N GLU A 430 3.22 -12.74 18.04
CA GLU A 430 1.89 -12.87 18.64
C GLU A 430 1.08 -14.02 18.03
N ASP A 431 1.08 -14.17 16.71
CA ASP A 431 0.35 -15.26 16.04
C ASP A 431 0.91 -16.64 16.43
N HIS A 432 2.23 -16.78 16.56
CA HIS A 432 2.83 -18.02 17.06
C HIS A 432 2.51 -18.28 18.52
N LEU A 433 2.57 -17.26 19.39
CA LEU A 433 2.18 -17.37 20.80
C LEU A 433 0.71 -17.79 20.94
N LEU A 434 -0.18 -17.27 20.08
CA LEU A 434 -1.57 -17.72 20.01
C LEU A 434 -1.66 -19.17 19.53
N GLY A 435 -0.81 -19.58 18.60
CA GLY A 435 -0.69 -20.96 18.11
C GLY A 435 -0.27 -21.97 19.18
N LEU A 436 0.49 -21.55 20.20
CA LEU A 436 0.81 -22.38 21.36
C LEU A 436 -0.43 -22.67 22.22
N LEU A 437 -1.45 -21.82 22.18
CA LEU A 437 -2.68 -22.01 22.94
C LEU A 437 -3.68 -22.93 22.22
N PRO A 438 -4.56 -23.63 22.96
CA PRO A 438 -5.62 -24.42 22.36
C PRO A 438 -6.57 -23.55 21.53
N ALA A 439 -6.55 -23.74 20.21
CA ALA A 439 -7.34 -22.92 19.28
C ALA A 439 -8.84 -23.22 19.38
N SER A 440 -9.20 -24.44 19.78
CA SER A 440 -10.58 -24.88 19.96
C SER A 440 -10.69 -25.93 21.06
N VAL A 441 -11.92 -26.32 21.37
CA VAL A 441 -12.25 -27.40 22.31
C VAL A 441 -11.71 -28.77 21.87
N ALA A 442 -11.41 -28.96 20.58
CA ALA A 442 -10.85 -30.21 20.07
C ALA A 442 -9.32 -30.31 20.23
N ASP A 443 -8.62 -29.20 20.48
CA ASP A 443 -7.15 -29.12 20.43
C ASP A 443 -6.51 -29.67 21.72
N THR A 444 -6.04 -30.91 21.79
CA THR A 444 -5.69 -31.60 23.06
C THR A 444 -4.45 -31.08 23.83
N LYS A 445 -3.98 -29.86 23.57
CA LYS A 445 -2.86 -29.24 24.29
C LYS A 445 -3.16 -29.10 25.78
N GLU A 446 -2.24 -29.59 26.61
CA GLU A 446 -2.31 -29.44 28.06
C GLU A 446 -1.57 -28.18 28.52
N LEU A 447 -2.00 -27.62 29.65
CA LEU A 447 -1.42 -26.40 30.22
C LEU A 447 0.09 -26.54 30.51
N LYS A 448 0.52 -27.73 30.93
CA LYS A 448 1.94 -28.02 31.24
C LYS A 448 2.83 -27.99 29.98
N ASP A 449 2.31 -28.49 28.85
CA ASP A 449 3.04 -28.55 27.58
C ASP A 449 3.19 -27.13 27.03
N VAL A 450 2.10 -26.36 27.03
CA VAL A 450 2.13 -24.95 26.64
C VAL A 450 3.10 -24.13 27.50
N ARG A 451 3.15 -24.40 28.81
CA ARG A 451 4.11 -23.75 29.71
C ARG A 451 5.56 -24.07 29.32
N ALA A 452 5.84 -25.34 29.00
CA ALA A 452 7.17 -25.77 28.58
C ALA A 452 7.54 -25.16 27.22
N ASP A 453 6.63 -25.18 26.26
CA ASP A 453 6.82 -24.60 24.92
C ASP A 453 7.05 -23.09 24.99
N LEU A 454 6.28 -22.38 25.81
CA LEU A 454 6.44 -20.94 26.00
C LEU A 454 7.75 -20.59 26.68
N ALA A 455 8.17 -21.35 27.70
CA ALA A 455 9.46 -21.16 28.35
C ALA A 455 10.63 -21.42 27.38
N SER A 456 10.52 -22.47 26.57
CA SER A 456 11.48 -22.79 25.50
C SER A 456 11.57 -21.65 24.47
N TRP A 457 10.42 -21.12 24.05
CA TRP A 457 10.35 -20.02 23.09
C TRP A 457 10.94 -18.71 23.64
N ILE A 458 10.60 -18.33 24.88
CA ILE A 458 11.16 -17.14 25.56
C ILE A 458 12.68 -17.29 25.77
N GLY A 459 13.15 -18.51 26.04
CA GLY A 459 14.58 -18.83 26.15
C GLY A 459 15.32 -18.91 24.82
N SER A 460 14.63 -18.80 23.69
CA SER A 460 15.25 -18.93 22.38
C SER A 460 16.04 -17.67 21.98
N PRO A 461 17.04 -17.79 21.09
CA PRO A 461 17.74 -16.65 20.51
C PRO A 461 16.83 -15.71 19.72
N PHE A 462 15.60 -16.11 19.39
CA PHE A 462 14.65 -15.26 18.68
C PHE A 462 14.02 -14.20 19.58
N PHE A 463 13.78 -14.53 20.86
CA PHE A 463 13.04 -13.66 21.77
C PHE A 463 13.63 -12.24 21.88
N PRO A 464 14.95 -12.03 21.90
CA PRO A 464 15.51 -10.69 21.93
C PRO A 464 15.39 -9.93 20.59
N CYS A 465 15.11 -10.61 19.47
CA CYS A 465 15.00 -9.99 18.14
C CYS A 465 13.69 -9.25 17.88
N ILE A 466 12.63 -9.55 18.65
CA ILE A 466 11.32 -8.90 18.46
C ILE A 466 11.22 -7.60 19.25
N SER A 467 10.23 -6.77 18.93
CA SER A 467 9.99 -5.51 19.62
C SER A 467 9.78 -5.70 21.13
N ALA A 468 10.18 -4.71 21.93
CA ALA A 468 10.01 -4.75 23.39
C ALA A 468 8.55 -4.96 23.82
N GLN A 469 7.60 -4.42 23.04
CA GLN A 469 6.17 -4.63 23.24
C GLN A 469 5.78 -6.12 23.13
N ALA A 470 6.22 -6.80 22.07
CA ALA A 470 5.96 -8.22 21.87
C ALA A 470 6.65 -9.08 22.96
N GLN A 471 7.85 -8.69 23.38
CA GLN A 471 8.53 -9.35 24.50
C GLN A 471 7.72 -9.23 25.80
N GLY A 472 7.20 -8.04 26.08
CA GLY A 472 6.31 -7.79 27.22
C GLY A 472 5.05 -8.65 27.15
N ALA A 473 4.40 -8.69 25.99
CA ALA A 473 3.20 -9.49 25.77
C ALA A 473 3.43 -11.00 25.99
N ALA A 474 4.56 -11.55 25.55
CA ALA A 474 4.91 -12.95 25.77
C ALA A 474 5.18 -13.26 27.25
N ARG A 475 5.87 -12.37 27.97
CA ARG A 475 6.11 -12.51 29.42
C ARG A 475 4.79 -12.44 30.19
N MET A 476 3.90 -11.53 29.82
CA MET A 476 2.55 -11.49 30.39
C MET A 476 1.78 -12.78 30.15
N LEU A 477 1.87 -13.37 28.95
CA LEU A 477 1.28 -14.68 28.69
C LEU A 477 1.90 -15.78 29.58
N GLN A 478 3.23 -15.75 29.76
CA GLN A 478 3.91 -16.70 30.65
C GLN A 478 3.42 -16.57 32.10
N ASP A 479 3.26 -15.34 32.59
CA ASP A 479 2.71 -15.05 33.90
C ASP A 479 1.25 -15.53 34.02
N CYS A 480 0.42 -15.34 32.98
CA CYS A 480 -0.94 -15.85 32.95
C CYS A 480 -0.99 -17.38 33.07
N ILE A 481 -0.19 -18.09 32.27
CA ILE A 481 -0.11 -19.56 32.29
C ILE A 481 0.43 -20.06 33.64
N GLN A 482 1.40 -19.35 34.22
CA GLN A 482 1.95 -19.64 35.54
C GLN A 482 0.91 -19.44 36.65
N ARG A 483 0.12 -18.37 36.60
CA ARG A 483 -0.99 -18.09 37.52
C ARG A 483 -2.06 -19.16 37.45
N MET A 484 -2.47 -19.54 36.23
CA MET A 484 -3.45 -20.62 36.02
C MET A 484 -2.97 -21.94 36.58
N SER A 485 -1.69 -22.27 36.40
CA SER A 485 -1.08 -23.49 36.98
C SER A 485 -1.12 -23.48 38.52
N GLY A 486 -1.21 -22.31 39.15
CA GLY A 486 -1.40 -22.15 40.59
C GLY A 486 -2.85 -22.01 41.05
N GLY A 487 -3.84 -22.15 40.14
CA GLY A 487 -5.27 -21.99 40.45
C GLY A 487 -5.75 -20.54 40.54
N PHE A 488 -4.97 -19.58 40.05
CA PHE A 488 -5.32 -18.16 40.07
C PHE A 488 -5.90 -17.71 38.73
N SER A 489 -6.69 -16.62 38.76
CA SER A 489 -7.16 -15.96 37.54
C SER A 489 -5.96 -15.49 36.70
N PRO A 490 -5.98 -15.68 35.36
CA PRO A 490 -4.91 -15.22 34.48
C PRO A 490 -4.82 -13.69 34.41
N PHE A 491 -5.92 -12.98 34.62
CA PHE A 491 -6.00 -11.52 34.60
C PHE A 491 -6.68 -10.97 35.85
N GLU A 492 -6.28 -9.79 36.30
CA GLU A 492 -6.92 -9.06 37.40
C GLU A 492 -8.01 -8.11 36.90
N ASP A 493 -7.77 -7.47 35.75
CA ASP A 493 -8.75 -6.65 35.04
C ASP A 493 -8.66 -6.94 33.53
N VAL A 494 -9.80 -7.25 32.93
CA VAL A 494 -9.92 -7.58 31.50
C VAL A 494 -10.06 -6.31 30.64
N GLN A 495 -10.51 -5.19 31.23
CA GLN A 495 -10.81 -3.95 30.49
C GLN A 495 -9.56 -3.18 30.05
N SER A 496 -8.41 -3.43 30.68
CA SER A 496 -7.12 -2.80 30.40
C SER A 496 -6.18 -3.65 29.53
N LEU A 497 -6.68 -4.75 28.95
CA LEU A 497 -5.86 -5.67 28.16
C LEU A 497 -5.53 -5.11 26.77
N SER A 498 -4.31 -5.37 26.31
CA SER A 498 -3.92 -5.11 24.93
C SER A 498 -4.73 -5.98 23.95
N PRO A 499 -4.86 -5.58 22.67
CA PRO A 499 -5.59 -6.37 21.67
C PRO A 499 -5.13 -7.83 21.57
N PHE A 500 -3.83 -8.08 21.74
CA PHE A 500 -3.26 -9.43 21.82
C PHE A 500 -3.78 -10.21 23.04
N LEU A 501 -3.74 -9.61 24.23
CA LEU A 501 -4.16 -10.28 25.46
C LEU A 501 -5.66 -10.58 25.49
N VAL A 502 -6.47 -9.77 24.78
CA VAL A 502 -7.89 -10.09 24.54
C VAL A 502 -8.03 -11.37 23.69
N LYS A 503 -7.21 -11.56 22.65
CA LYS A 503 -7.20 -12.82 21.87
C LYS A 503 -6.73 -14.00 22.73
N VAL A 504 -5.72 -13.79 23.58
CA VAL A 504 -5.25 -14.80 24.55
C VAL A 504 -6.37 -15.20 25.49
N SER A 505 -7.06 -14.23 26.11
CA SER A 505 -8.10 -14.48 27.11
C SER A 505 -9.27 -15.29 26.54
N GLN A 506 -9.53 -15.20 25.23
CA GLN A 506 -10.52 -16.01 24.54
C GLN A 506 -10.10 -17.47 24.35
N ARG A 507 -8.79 -17.77 24.32
CA ARG A 507 -8.26 -19.14 24.15
C ARG A 507 -8.03 -19.87 25.46
N LEU A 508 -7.70 -19.17 26.55
CA LEU A 508 -7.43 -19.79 27.86
C LEU A 508 -8.55 -20.72 28.39
N PRO A 509 -9.86 -20.43 28.19
CA PRO A 509 -10.92 -21.34 28.62
C PRO A 509 -10.89 -22.72 27.93
N ASN A 510 -10.23 -22.87 26.79
CA ASN A 510 -10.18 -24.14 26.06
C ASN A 510 -9.28 -25.21 26.71
N PHE A 511 -8.52 -24.84 27.76
CA PHE A 511 -7.71 -25.79 28.54
C PHE A 511 -8.54 -26.72 29.44
N VAL A 512 -9.75 -26.32 29.82
CA VAL A 512 -10.64 -27.16 30.63
C VAL A 512 -11.74 -27.74 29.76
N ARG A 513 -11.89 -29.07 29.83
CA ARG A 513 -12.81 -29.84 28.98
C ARG A 513 -13.54 -30.87 29.79
N PHE A 514 -14.76 -31.15 29.35
CA PHE A 514 -15.58 -32.17 29.94
C PHE A 514 -16.39 -32.89 28.87
N GLU A 515 -16.28 -34.21 28.84
CA GLU A 515 -16.98 -35.04 27.86
C GLU A 515 -18.10 -35.82 28.53
N VAL A 516 -19.31 -35.71 27.99
CA VAL A 516 -20.47 -36.46 28.45
C VAL A 516 -20.95 -37.37 27.31
N ARG A 517 -21.02 -38.68 27.57
CA ARG A 517 -21.64 -39.63 26.66
C ARG A 517 -23.13 -39.70 26.90
N VAL A 518 -23.93 -39.39 25.88
CA VAL A 518 -25.39 -39.51 25.91
C VAL A 518 -25.84 -40.30 24.69
N LYS A 519 -26.34 -41.53 24.89
CA LYS A 519 -26.94 -42.38 23.84
C LYS A 519 -26.09 -42.42 22.56
N ASP A 520 -24.85 -42.87 22.69
CA ASP A 520 -23.84 -43.02 21.62
C ASP A 520 -23.28 -41.73 21.00
N LYS A 521 -23.64 -40.55 21.51
CA LYS A 521 -23.01 -39.27 21.13
C LYS A 521 -22.14 -38.74 22.26
N VAL A 522 -20.90 -38.37 21.94
CA VAL A 522 -19.99 -37.67 22.85
C VAL A 522 -20.26 -36.17 22.70
N LYS A 523 -20.69 -35.51 23.78
CA LYS A 523 -20.79 -34.04 23.84
C LYS A 523 -19.61 -33.50 24.63
N VAL A 524 -18.79 -32.69 23.97
CA VAL A 524 -17.61 -32.03 24.58
C VAL A 524 -17.97 -30.61 24.97
N PHE A 525 -17.72 -30.25 26.22
CA PHE A 525 -17.84 -28.89 26.75
C PHE A 525 -16.45 -28.31 26.99
N ALA A 526 -16.31 -26.99 26.96
CA ALA A 526 -15.08 -26.28 27.33
C ALA A 526 -15.33 -25.09 28.26
N GLY A 527 -14.26 -24.60 28.88
CA GLY A 527 -14.28 -23.39 29.70
C GLY A 527 -15.26 -23.49 30.86
N ARG A 528 -15.97 -22.40 31.13
CA ARG A 528 -16.98 -22.34 32.19
C ARG A 528 -18.07 -23.40 32.05
N ALA A 529 -18.49 -23.71 30.83
CA ALA A 529 -19.50 -24.74 30.60
C ALA A 529 -18.98 -26.14 30.97
N ALA A 530 -17.71 -26.44 30.67
CA ALA A 530 -17.08 -27.68 31.12
C ALA A 530 -17.09 -27.78 32.65
N LEU A 531 -16.57 -26.77 33.35
CA LEU A 531 -16.52 -26.78 34.81
C LEU A 531 -17.89 -26.93 35.45
N HIS A 532 -18.90 -26.20 34.98
CA HIS A 532 -20.24 -26.30 35.54
C HIS A 532 -20.80 -27.74 35.40
N ASN A 533 -20.62 -28.37 34.23
CA ASN A 533 -21.03 -29.75 34.02
C ASN A 533 -20.19 -30.75 34.84
N MET A 534 -18.90 -30.48 35.06
CA MET A 534 -18.04 -31.27 35.94
C MET A 534 -18.53 -31.22 37.38
N VAL A 535 -18.87 -30.03 37.91
CA VAL A 535 -19.43 -29.89 39.26
C VAL A 535 -20.72 -30.70 39.39
N ALA A 536 -21.62 -30.60 38.40
CA ALA A 536 -22.86 -31.37 38.39
C ALA A 536 -22.60 -32.90 38.31
N HIS A 537 -21.61 -33.33 37.54
CA HIS A 537 -21.24 -34.73 37.41
C HIS A 537 -20.64 -35.30 38.70
N VAL A 538 -19.66 -34.62 39.29
CA VAL A 538 -19.00 -35.07 40.53
C VAL A 538 -20.01 -35.08 41.69
N LYS A 539 -20.95 -34.13 41.74
CA LYS A 539 -22.10 -34.18 42.66
C LYS A 539 -22.94 -35.44 42.49
N ALA A 540 -23.30 -35.77 41.26
CA ALA A 540 -24.10 -36.95 40.97
C ALA A 540 -23.36 -38.25 41.34
N GLN A 541 -22.06 -38.32 41.05
CA GLN A 541 -21.19 -39.43 41.48
C GLN A 541 -21.19 -39.57 43.00
N HIS A 542 -21.00 -38.46 43.72
CA HIS A 542 -21.03 -38.47 45.18
C HIS A 542 -22.38 -38.92 45.74
N ALA A 543 -23.50 -38.41 45.20
CA ALA A 543 -24.84 -38.81 45.61
C ALA A 543 -25.12 -40.30 45.35
N SER A 544 -24.44 -40.90 44.36
CA SER A 544 -24.51 -42.33 44.05
C SER A 544 -23.57 -43.21 44.90
N GLY A 545 -22.80 -42.61 45.83
CA GLY A 545 -21.87 -43.32 46.69
C GLY A 545 -20.53 -43.67 46.05
N GLN A 546 -20.22 -43.14 44.86
CA GLN A 546 -18.87 -43.28 44.28
C GLN A 546 -17.87 -42.42 45.04
N GLU A 547 -16.67 -42.96 45.25
CA GLU A 547 -15.56 -42.25 45.89
C GLU A 547 -15.06 -41.13 44.97
N ILE A 548 -14.99 -39.90 45.51
CA ILE A 548 -14.44 -38.75 44.81
C ILE A 548 -12.92 -38.74 45.02
N THR A 549 -12.16 -38.84 43.95
CA THR A 549 -10.69 -38.81 44.02
C THR A 549 -10.16 -37.38 43.92
N LEU A 550 -8.89 -37.18 44.31
CA LEU A 550 -8.21 -35.88 44.11
C LEU A 550 -8.13 -35.48 42.63
N LYS A 551 -8.12 -36.45 41.72
CA LYS A 551 -8.09 -36.21 40.27
C LYS A 551 -9.41 -35.63 39.76
N ASP A 552 -10.53 -36.03 40.35
CA ASP A 552 -11.86 -35.54 39.96
C ASP A 552 -12.07 -34.06 40.33
N VAL A 553 -11.35 -33.59 41.36
CA VAL A 553 -11.47 -32.21 41.88
C VAL A 553 -10.35 -31.27 41.44
N GLU A 554 -9.25 -31.79 40.88
CA GLU A 554 -8.11 -30.99 40.39
C GLU A 554 -8.55 -29.86 39.44
N PRO A 555 -9.44 -30.07 38.46
CA PRO A 555 -9.88 -29.01 37.54
C PRO A 555 -10.60 -27.85 38.26
N PHE A 556 -11.26 -28.12 39.38
CA PHE A 556 -11.92 -27.08 40.18
C PHE A 556 -10.93 -26.17 40.88
N VAL A 557 -9.73 -26.68 41.21
CA VAL A 557 -8.65 -25.89 41.81
C VAL A 557 -7.95 -25.06 40.73
N VAL A 558 -7.60 -25.67 39.60
CA VAL A 558 -6.85 -25.01 38.52
C VAL A 558 -7.68 -23.93 37.82
N TYR A 559 -8.96 -24.21 37.57
CA TYR A 559 -9.83 -23.34 36.77
C TYR A 559 -10.92 -22.65 37.59
N LYS A 560 -10.71 -22.54 38.91
CA LYS A 560 -11.62 -21.91 39.88
C LYS A 560 -12.13 -20.53 39.44
N TRP A 561 -11.29 -19.77 38.74
CA TRP A 561 -11.58 -18.42 38.25
C TRP A 561 -12.65 -18.36 37.15
N LEU A 562 -12.99 -19.48 36.51
CA LEU A 562 -14.10 -19.56 35.55
C LEU A 562 -15.47 -19.81 36.20
N LEU A 563 -15.50 -20.16 37.50
CA LEU A 563 -16.73 -20.49 38.22
C LEU A 563 -17.49 -19.24 38.67
N THR A 564 -18.81 -19.33 38.71
CA THR A 564 -19.63 -18.34 39.42
C THR A 564 -19.41 -18.44 40.92
N PRO A 565 -19.70 -17.40 41.72
CA PRO A 565 -19.64 -17.51 43.18
C PRO A 565 -20.41 -18.71 43.76
N ALA A 566 -21.55 -19.05 43.16
CA ALA A 566 -22.37 -20.20 43.56
C ALA A 566 -21.70 -21.55 43.22
N ASP A 567 -21.26 -21.74 41.97
CA ASP A 567 -20.54 -22.96 41.57
C ASP A 567 -19.22 -23.12 42.34
N ASN A 568 -18.62 -21.99 42.74
CA ASN A 568 -17.35 -21.97 43.44
C ASN A 568 -17.46 -22.42 44.90
N ALA A 569 -18.48 -21.91 45.62
CA ALA A 569 -18.80 -22.36 46.97
C ALA A 569 -19.11 -23.86 47.01
N GLU A 570 -19.67 -24.37 45.92
CA GLU A 570 -19.98 -25.78 45.77
C GLU A 570 -18.75 -26.62 45.47
N ALA A 571 -17.92 -26.22 44.52
CA ALA A 571 -16.66 -26.87 44.22
C ALA A 571 -15.77 -26.96 45.48
N ASP A 572 -15.74 -25.92 46.32
CA ASP A 572 -15.00 -25.91 47.58
C ASP A 572 -15.51 -26.96 48.59
N LYS A 573 -16.83 -27.24 48.63
CA LYS A 573 -17.38 -28.34 49.44
C LYS A 573 -16.91 -29.70 48.93
N ILE A 574 -16.97 -29.91 47.62
CA ILE A 574 -16.53 -31.16 46.97
C ILE A 574 -15.03 -31.40 47.22
N ILE A 575 -14.20 -30.35 47.09
CA ILE A 575 -12.76 -30.42 47.37
C ILE A 575 -12.50 -30.79 48.85
N ALA A 576 -13.19 -30.14 49.79
CA ALA A 576 -13.04 -30.42 51.21
C ALA A 576 -13.42 -31.88 51.56
N GLN A 577 -14.47 -32.40 50.93
CA GLN A 577 -14.88 -33.80 51.07
C GLN A 577 -13.84 -34.77 50.51
N ALA A 578 -13.35 -34.55 49.29
CA ALA A 578 -12.31 -35.38 48.68
C ALA A 578 -11.02 -35.42 49.52
N LEU A 579 -10.60 -34.28 50.09
CA LEU A 579 -9.46 -34.19 51.00
C LEU A 579 -9.70 -34.95 52.32
N SER A 580 -10.92 -34.92 52.87
CA SER A 580 -11.26 -35.64 54.09
C SER A 580 -11.21 -37.16 53.90
N HIS A 581 -11.59 -37.67 52.72
CA HIS A 581 -11.51 -39.10 52.40
C HIS A 581 -10.06 -39.56 52.17
N ALA A 582 -9.24 -38.75 51.48
CA ALA A 582 -7.82 -39.04 51.28
C ALA A 582 -7.03 -39.14 52.61
N GLY A 583 -7.40 -38.33 53.61
CA GLY A 583 -6.78 -38.36 54.94
C GLY A 583 -7.15 -39.57 55.80
N VAL A 584 -8.22 -40.31 55.46
CA VAL A 584 -8.70 -41.47 56.26
C VAL A 584 -8.07 -42.80 55.79
N GLY A 585 -7.44 -42.84 54.60
CA GLY A 585 -6.85 -44.06 54.01
C GLY A 585 -5.32 -44.22 54.14
N CYS A 586 -4.58 -43.21 54.60
CA CYS A 586 -3.11 -43.23 54.60
C CYS A 586 -2.50 -43.23 56.01
N THR A 587 -2.40 -44.40 56.64
CA THR A 587 -1.54 -44.64 57.82
C THR A 587 -0.15 -45.20 57.42
N GLY A 588 0.38 -44.79 56.27
CA GLY A 588 1.69 -45.24 55.75
C GLY A 588 2.62 -44.08 55.39
N ARG A 589 3.63 -43.85 56.22
CA ARG A 589 4.69 -42.83 56.05
C ARG A 589 5.35 -42.92 54.66
N GLY A 590 5.33 -41.83 53.89
CA GLY A 590 6.28 -41.66 52.78
C GLY A 590 5.88 -40.74 51.63
N LEU A 591 4.59 -40.47 51.41
CA LEU A 591 4.10 -39.71 50.23
C LEU A 591 3.33 -38.41 50.59
N GLU A 592 3.17 -38.11 51.88
CA GLU A 592 2.30 -37.04 52.41
C GLU A 592 2.73 -35.60 52.07
N THR A 593 3.95 -35.35 51.60
CA THR A 593 4.45 -33.98 51.46
C THR A 593 4.23 -33.32 50.09
N SER A 594 3.86 -34.05 49.04
CA SER A 594 3.78 -33.49 47.68
C SER A 594 2.36 -33.07 47.26
N ALA A 595 1.38 -33.98 47.32
CA ALA A 595 0.02 -33.72 46.83
C ALA A 595 -0.80 -32.80 47.76
N HIS A 596 -0.69 -33.00 49.09
CA HIS A 596 -1.34 -32.15 50.09
C HIS A 596 -0.76 -30.73 50.10
N ALA A 597 0.56 -30.57 49.91
CA ALA A 597 1.20 -29.26 49.81
C ALA A 597 0.83 -28.54 48.50
N SER A 598 0.72 -29.25 47.38
CA SER A 598 0.38 -28.67 46.08
C SER A 598 -1.06 -28.12 46.03
N LEU A 599 -2.02 -28.79 46.67
CA LEU A 599 -3.43 -28.37 46.69
C LEU A 599 -3.76 -27.38 47.83
N ALA A 600 -3.03 -27.39 48.96
CA ALA A 600 -3.27 -26.48 50.09
C ALA A 600 -2.45 -25.17 50.04
N ALA A 601 -1.32 -25.12 49.33
CA ALA A 601 -0.45 -23.93 49.25
C ALA A 601 -1.11 -22.67 48.64
N PRO A 602 -2.03 -22.73 47.65
CA PRO A 602 -2.70 -21.54 47.11
C PRO A 602 -3.58 -20.83 48.15
N SER A 603 -4.22 -21.58 49.04
CA SER A 603 -5.07 -21.04 50.12
C SER A 603 -4.25 -20.36 51.23
N ALA A 604 -3.06 -20.88 51.57
CA ALA A 604 -2.20 -20.30 52.59
C ALA A 604 -1.49 -19.01 52.15
N LYS A 605 -1.10 -18.89 50.86
CA LYS A 605 -0.51 -17.65 50.32
C LYS A 605 -1.52 -16.49 50.28
N ARG A 606 -2.82 -16.77 50.10
CA ARG A 606 -3.90 -15.76 50.12
C ARG A 606 -4.02 -15.03 51.46
N ALA A 607 -3.81 -15.72 52.58
CA ALA A 607 -3.84 -15.10 53.90
C ALA A 607 -2.70 -14.08 54.11
N LYS A 608 -1.58 -14.23 53.38
CA LYS A 608 -0.39 -13.37 53.53
C LYS A 608 -0.38 -12.16 52.59
N VAL A 609 -0.97 -12.28 51.39
CA VAL A 609 -1.02 -11.18 50.40
C VAL A 609 -2.18 -10.21 50.69
N ALA A 610 -3.34 -10.71 51.16
CA ALA A 610 -4.47 -9.87 51.55
C ALA A 610 -4.16 -8.94 52.74
N ALA A 611 -3.15 -9.28 53.55
CA ALA A 611 -2.68 -8.44 54.66
C ALA A 611 -1.69 -7.33 54.20
N ALA A 612 -1.12 -7.43 53.00
CA ALA A 612 -0.12 -6.47 52.50
C ALA A 612 -0.68 -5.40 51.56
N SER A 613 -1.84 -5.65 50.94
CA SER A 613 -2.46 -4.76 49.95
C SER A 613 -3.41 -3.69 50.54
N SER A 614 -3.50 -3.56 51.86
CA SER A 614 -4.37 -2.58 52.54
C SER A 614 -3.66 -1.28 52.99
N SER A 615 -2.40 -1.05 52.61
CA SER A 615 -1.70 0.19 52.91
C SER A 615 -0.97 0.77 51.69
N GLY A 616 -1.54 1.81 51.08
CA GLY A 616 -0.85 2.58 50.05
C GLY A 616 -1.77 3.51 49.27
N ALA A 617 -1.84 4.77 49.70
CA ALA A 617 -2.73 5.82 49.22
C ALA A 617 -2.37 6.36 47.82
N ALA A 618 -3.41 6.90 47.17
CA ALA A 618 -3.41 7.57 45.86
C ALA A 618 -2.97 9.04 45.93
N THR A 619 -2.47 9.61 44.81
CA THR A 619 -2.99 10.82 44.10
C THR A 619 -2.12 11.21 42.86
N PRO A 620 -2.59 12.08 41.93
CA PRO A 620 -2.53 11.83 40.48
C PRO A 620 -1.78 12.90 39.65
N GLY A 621 -1.67 12.68 38.33
CA GLY A 621 -1.38 13.77 37.38
C GLY A 621 -1.18 13.37 35.90
N GLU A 622 -2.02 13.95 35.03
CA GLU A 622 -1.78 14.44 33.65
C GLU A 622 -1.23 13.48 32.56
N ALA A 623 -1.93 13.17 31.46
CA ALA A 623 -2.47 13.96 30.33
C ALA A 623 -1.53 14.03 29.10
N GLY A 624 -2.00 13.52 27.95
CA GLY A 624 -1.79 14.17 26.63
C GLY A 624 -1.11 13.40 25.48
N ALA A 625 -1.78 13.44 24.32
CA ALA A 625 -1.33 13.28 22.92
C ALA A 625 -0.95 11.85 22.43
N GLY A 626 -1.45 11.30 21.32
CA GLY A 626 -2.23 11.83 20.19
C GLY A 626 -1.32 12.15 19.01
N ASP A 627 -1.10 11.19 18.09
CA ASP A 627 -0.42 11.43 16.81
C ASP A 627 -1.03 10.64 15.64
N SER A 628 -1.19 11.36 14.54
CA SER A 628 -1.73 10.96 13.24
C SER A 628 -0.60 10.87 12.21
N TYR A 629 -0.59 9.81 11.40
CA TYR A 629 0.39 9.60 10.32
C TYR A 629 -0.30 9.54 8.95
N PHE A 630 0.05 10.46 8.04
CA PHE A 630 0.13 10.27 6.58
C PHE A 630 0.95 11.42 5.97
N ASP A 631 2.12 11.08 5.43
CA ASP A 631 2.87 11.78 4.38
C ASP A 631 3.49 10.70 3.46
#